data_AF-A0A8I1IYK9-F1
#
_entry.id   AF-A0A8I1IYK9-F1
#
_cell.length_a   1.000
_cell.length_b   1.000
_cell.length_c   1.000
_cell.angle_alpha   90.00
_cell.angle_beta   90.00
_cell.angle_gamma   90.00
#
_symmetry.space_group_name_H-M   'P 1'
#
loop_
_entity.id
_entity.type
_entity.pdbx_description
1 polymer ?
#
loop_
_entity_poly.entity_id
_entity_poly.type
_entity_poly.pdbx_seq_one_letter_code
_entity_poly.pdbx_strand_id
1 'polypeptide(L)'
;MEEFEFDVGGAPVVFSNKKSAPYNPLNRPKICFKKCILCLIGFGMLITVSIFISKFIFCKWWHNYISLDEKYFVIIFTLIDSLIYCSIFLKRSLIWFVHLYQHYAPDRIRLKCVFEPSCSEYMILSIEKYGAIKGLIKGCIRLLRCHPPNGGRDEP
;
A
#
# COMPACT_ATOMS: atom_id res chain seq x y z
N MET A 1 34.05 -0.89 -16.25
CA MET A 1 32.63 -0.55 -16.06
C MET A 1 31.96 -1.84 -15.64
N GLU A 2 31.76 -2.05 -14.35
CA GLU A 2 30.79 -3.05 -13.90
C GLU A 2 29.47 -2.29 -13.83
N GLU A 3 28.61 -2.58 -14.80
CA GLU A 3 27.23 -2.11 -14.81
C GLU A 3 26.52 -2.86 -13.69
N PHE A 4 26.44 -2.23 -12.52
CA PHE A 4 25.59 -2.73 -11.45
C PHE A 4 24.15 -2.48 -11.90
N GLU A 5 23.49 -3.54 -12.36
CA GLU A 5 22.06 -3.57 -12.57
C GLU A 5 21.39 -3.07 -11.28
N PHE A 6 20.73 -1.92 -11.38
CA PHE A 6 20.19 -1.20 -10.25
C PHE A 6 19.14 -2.06 -9.53
N ASP A 7 19.48 -2.65 -8.38
CA ASP A 7 18.47 -3.25 -7.50
C ASP A 7 18.14 -2.34 -6.31
N VAL A 8 16.84 -2.22 -6.11
CA VAL A 8 16.09 -1.19 -5.40
C VAL A 8 16.09 -1.46 -3.91
N GLY A 9 17.23 -1.21 -3.27
CA GLY A 9 17.33 -1.22 -1.83
C GLY A 9 17.26 -2.64 -1.28
N GLY A 10 18.40 -3.09 -0.82
CA GLY A 10 18.70 -4.28 -0.04
C GLY A 10 20.21 -4.20 0.18
N ALA A 11 20.74 -4.60 1.33
CA ALA A 11 22.19 -4.76 1.39
C ALA A 11 22.53 -5.94 0.47
N PRO A 12 23.40 -5.77 -0.54
CA PRO A 12 23.82 -6.92 -1.33
C PRO A 12 24.40 -7.97 -0.37
N VAL A 13 24.04 -9.24 -0.58
CA VAL A 13 24.70 -10.37 0.08
C VAL A 13 26.11 -10.46 -0.52
N VAL A 14 27.06 -9.70 0.04
CA VAL A 14 28.43 -9.74 -0.48
C VAL A 14 29.23 -10.76 0.32
N PHE A 15 29.51 -11.91 -0.31
CA PHE A 15 30.84 -12.48 -0.18
C PHE A 15 31.82 -11.53 -0.91
N SER A 16 32.19 -10.44 -0.24
CA SER A 16 33.16 -9.46 -0.75
C SER A 16 34.54 -9.83 -0.23
N ASN A 17 35.50 -9.98 -1.14
CA ASN A 17 36.93 -9.96 -0.77
C ASN A 17 37.48 -8.51 -0.68
N LYS A 18 36.66 -7.47 -0.88
CA LYS A 18 37.06 -6.05 -0.75
C LYS A 18 36.90 -5.58 0.71
N LYS A 19 37.92 -4.89 1.24
CA LYS A 19 37.97 -4.34 2.62
C LYS A 19 36.97 -3.20 2.89
N SER A 20 36.45 -2.54 1.85
CA SER A 20 35.51 -1.41 1.97
C SER A 20 34.09 -1.83 1.60
N ALA A 21 33.11 -1.40 2.39
CA ALA A 21 31.69 -1.61 2.09
C ALA A 21 31.31 -0.98 0.73
N PRO A 22 30.52 -1.66 -0.12
CA PRO A 22 30.06 -1.08 -1.38
C PRO A 22 29.12 0.10 -1.13
N TYR A 23 29.27 1.17 -1.92
CA TYR A 23 28.33 2.29 -1.92
C TYR A 23 27.02 1.84 -2.58
N ASN A 24 25.95 1.70 -1.81
CA ASN A 24 24.63 1.37 -2.34
C ASN A 24 23.72 2.62 -2.27
N PRO A 25 23.49 3.34 -3.37
CA PRO A 25 22.64 4.53 -3.36
C PRO A 25 21.18 4.13 -3.12
N LEU A 26 20.67 4.43 -1.93
CA LEU A 26 19.27 4.18 -1.61
C LEU A 26 18.36 5.09 -2.44
N ASN A 27 17.40 4.50 -3.17
CA ASN A 27 16.35 5.27 -3.81
C ASN A 27 15.45 5.93 -2.74
N ARG A 28 15.35 7.26 -2.78
CA ARG A 28 14.49 8.08 -1.90
C ARG A 28 13.34 8.65 -2.74
N PRO A 29 12.15 8.03 -2.74
CA PRO A 29 11.04 8.52 -3.54
C PRO A 29 10.64 9.92 -3.08
N LYS A 30 10.32 10.80 -4.03
CA LYS A 30 9.75 12.12 -3.71
C LYS A 30 8.29 11.93 -3.29
N ILE A 31 7.95 12.31 -2.07
CA ILE A 31 6.58 12.23 -1.57
C ILE A 31 5.79 13.41 -2.15
N CYS A 32 4.72 13.11 -2.89
CA CYS A 32 3.79 14.12 -3.36
C CYS A 32 2.46 14.00 -2.63
N PHE A 33 2.21 14.89 -1.66
CA PHE A 33 0.97 14.94 -0.89
C PHE A 33 -0.27 15.19 -1.77
N LYS A 34 -0.11 15.80 -2.95
CA LYS A 34 -1.22 16.05 -3.89
C LYS A 34 -1.95 14.76 -4.26
N LYS A 35 -1.25 13.63 -4.46
CA LYS A 35 -1.89 12.35 -4.80
C LYS A 35 -2.72 11.80 -3.64
N CYS A 36 -2.24 11.95 -2.41
CA CYS A 36 -2.95 11.53 -1.20
C CYS A 36 -4.20 12.40 -0.98
N ILE A 37 -4.05 13.73 -1.06
CA ILE A 37 -5.15 14.69 -0.96
C ILE A 37 -6.20 14.43 -2.05
N LEU A 38 -5.80 14.20 -3.29
CA LEU A 38 -6.73 13.91 -4.39
C LEU A 38 -7.49 12.59 -4.16
N CYS A 39 -6.83 11.56 -3.64
CA CYS A 39 -7.50 10.31 -3.27
C CYS A 39 -8.51 10.51 -2.13
N LEU A 40 -8.17 11.30 -1.11
CA LEU A 40 -9.06 11.64 0.01
C LEU A 40 -10.28 12.44 -0.45
N ILE A 41 -10.07 13.46 -1.30
CA ILE A 41 -11.15 14.26 -1.88
C ILE A 41 -12.03 13.38 -2.77
N GLY A 42 -11.43 12.52 -3.62
CA GLY A 42 -12.17 11.58 -4.46
C GLY A 42 -13.04 10.62 -3.64
N PHE A 43 -12.49 10.05 -2.57
CA PHE A 43 -13.23 9.18 -1.65
C PHE A 43 -14.39 9.92 -0.96
N GLY A 44 -14.14 11.16 -0.50
CA GLY A 44 -15.17 12.02 0.08
C GLY A 44 -16.29 12.35 -0.92
N MET A 45 -15.93 12.70 -2.16
CA MET A 45 -16.91 12.97 -3.22
C MET A 45 -17.77 11.75 -3.52
N LEU A 46 -17.19 10.56 -3.63
CA LEU A 46 -17.93 9.33 -3.87
C LEU A 46 -18.91 9.01 -2.74
N ILE A 47 -18.48 9.14 -1.48
CA ILE A 47 -19.37 8.96 -0.33
C ILE A 47 -20.53 9.97 -0.38
N THR A 48 -20.24 11.24 -0.64
CA THR A 48 -21.28 12.27 -0.70
C THR A 48 -22.25 12.05 -1.86
N VAL A 49 -21.78 11.60 -3.02
CA VAL A 49 -22.60 11.25 -4.17
C VAL A 49 -23.46 10.02 -3.88
N SER A 50 -22.91 8.97 -3.28
CA SER A 50 -23.69 7.80 -2.85
C SER A 50 -24.79 8.20 -1.87
N ILE A 51 -24.50 9.02 -0.86
CA ILE A 51 -25.50 9.52 0.11
C ILE A 51 -26.55 10.39 -0.60
N PHE A 52 -26.13 11.25 -1.54
CA PHE A 52 -27.03 12.13 -2.27
C PHE A 52 -27.95 11.33 -3.20
N ILE A 53 -27.44 10.33 -3.91
CA ILE A 53 -28.24 9.42 -4.74
C ILE A 53 -29.23 8.65 -3.87
N SER A 54 -28.79 8.09 -2.73
CA SER A 54 -29.68 7.43 -1.79
C SER A 54 -30.80 8.36 -1.32
N LYS A 55 -30.48 9.61 -0.99
CA LYS A 55 -31.46 10.64 -0.57
C LYS A 55 -32.33 11.17 -1.70
N PHE A 56 -31.83 11.23 -2.93
CA PHE A 56 -32.57 11.68 -4.11
C PHE A 56 -33.62 10.63 -4.49
N ILE A 57 -33.24 9.35 -4.49
CA ILE A 57 -34.16 8.22 -4.62
C ILE A 57 -35.17 8.24 -3.44
N PHE A 58 -34.75 8.58 -2.23
CA PHE A 58 -35.64 8.68 -1.07
C PHE A 58 -36.41 10.01 -0.91
N CYS A 59 -36.23 10.99 -1.79
CA CYS A 59 -36.82 12.31 -1.58
C CYS A 59 -38.33 12.26 -1.81
N LYS A 60 -39.07 12.36 -0.70
CA LYS A 60 -40.49 12.69 -0.42
C LYS A 60 -41.64 12.19 -1.33
N TRP A 61 -41.43 11.94 -2.62
CA TRP A 61 -42.42 11.44 -3.57
C TRP A 61 -42.35 9.90 -3.72
N TRP A 62 -41.18 9.31 -3.47
CA TRP A 62 -40.92 7.88 -3.68
C TRP A 62 -41.38 6.96 -2.53
N HIS A 63 -41.49 7.51 -1.31
CA HIS A 63 -41.64 6.72 -0.08
C HIS A 63 -43.01 6.02 0.07
N ASN A 64 -44.01 6.43 -0.71
CA ASN A 64 -45.37 5.86 -0.68
C ASN A 64 -45.63 4.80 -1.76
N TYR A 65 -44.68 4.54 -2.67
CA TYR A 65 -44.87 3.63 -3.80
C TYR A 65 -43.95 2.40 -3.77
N ILE A 66 -42.96 2.38 -2.86
CA ILE A 66 -41.89 1.38 -2.85
C ILE A 66 -42.12 0.31 -1.76
N SER A 67 -42.08 -0.97 -2.15
CA SER A 67 -42.20 -2.12 -1.23
C SER A 67 -40.95 -2.26 -0.34
N LEU A 68 -41.08 -2.97 0.80
CA LEU A 68 -40.00 -3.17 1.77
C LEU A 68 -38.74 -3.81 1.14
N ASP A 69 -38.91 -4.66 0.13
CA ASP A 69 -37.82 -5.38 -0.55
C ASP A 69 -36.86 -4.44 -1.30
N GLU A 70 -37.38 -3.38 -1.91
CA GLU A 70 -36.54 -2.43 -2.65
C GLU A 70 -35.65 -1.56 -1.74
N LYS A 71 -36.09 -1.30 -0.49
CA LYS A 71 -35.28 -0.55 0.49
C LYS A 71 -34.04 -1.33 0.92
N TYR A 72 -34.18 -2.64 1.14
CA TYR A 72 -33.05 -3.51 1.48
C TYR A 72 -32.05 -3.61 0.34
N PHE A 73 -32.53 -3.68 -0.91
CA PHE A 73 -31.66 -3.73 -2.08
C PHE A 73 -30.74 -2.51 -2.18
N VAL A 74 -31.29 -1.30 -1.98
CA VAL A 74 -30.50 -0.05 -1.99
C VAL A 74 -29.47 -0.04 -0.85
N ILE A 75 -29.86 -0.45 0.36
CA ILE A 75 -28.95 -0.51 1.51
C ILE A 75 -27.78 -1.47 1.23
N ILE A 76 -28.07 -2.69 0.75
CA ILE A 76 -27.04 -3.69 0.44
C ILE A 76 -26.08 -3.14 -0.63
N PHE A 77 -26.60 -2.52 -1.69
CA PHE A 77 -25.78 -1.94 -2.76
C PHE A 77 -24.83 -0.86 -2.21
N THR A 78 -25.34 0.06 -1.40
CA THR A 78 -24.52 1.12 -0.77
C THR A 78 -23.45 0.57 0.17
N LEU A 79 -23.73 -0.52 0.89
CA LEU A 79 -22.76 -1.18 1.77
C LEU A 79 -21.65 -1.87 0.96
N ILE A 80 -22.00 -2.54 -0.13
CA ILE A 80 -21.03 -3.20 -1.02
C ILE A 80 -20.09 -2.17 -1.65
N ASP A 81 -20.63 -1.08 -2.21
CA ASP A 81 -19.83 0.00 -2.80
C ASP A 81 -18.87 0.60 -1.75
N SER A 82 -19.38 0.90 -0.55
CA SER A 82 -18.59 1.43 0.56
C SER A 82 -17.43 0.49 0.94
N LEU A 83 -17.66 -0.82 1.00
CA LEU A 83 -16.63 -1.82 1.29
C LEU A 83 -15.56 -1.89 0.20
N ILE A 84 -15.94 -1.84 -1.08
CA ILE A 84 -15.01 -1.84 -2.21
C ILE A 84 -14.12 -0.59 -2.16
N TYR A 85 -14.70 0.59 -1.96
CA TYR A 85 -13.95 1.84 -1.87
C TYR A 85 -13.00 1.85 -0.68
N CYS A 86 -13.43 1.35 0.48
CA CYS A 86 -12.59 1.23 1.66
C CYS A 86 -11.35 0.35 1.39
N SER A 87 -11.53 -0.79 0.71
CA SER A 87 -10.43 -1.69 0.34
C SER A 87 -9.39 -1.03 -0.58
N ILE A 88 -9.85 -0.30 -1.60
CA ILE A 88 -8.97 0.42 -2.55
C ILE A 88 -8.20 1.55 -1.82
N PHE A 89 -8.88 2.30 -0.97
CA PHE A 89 -8.29 3.39 -0.21
C PHE A 89 -7.21 2.89 0.77
N LEU A 90 -7.48 1.80 1.48
CA LEU A 90 -6.52 1.16 2.39
C LEU A 90 -5.24 0.74 1.67
N LYS A 91 -5.36 0.10 0.49
CA LYS A 91 -4.20 -0.31 -0.32
C LYS A 91 -3.28 0.87 -0.65
N ARG A 92 -3.86 1.96 -1.18
CA ARG A 92 -3.10 3.16 -1.55
C ARG A 92 -2.46 3.84 -0.34
N SER A 93 -3.18 3.91 0.77
CA SER A 93 -2.69 4.52 2.01
C SER A 93 -1.49 3.79 2.57
N LEU A 94 -1.51 2.45 2.61
CA LEU A 94 -0.38 1.65 3.09
C LEU A 94 0.87 1.85 2.23
N ILE A 95 0.75 1.78 0.90
CA ILE A 95 1.89 2.02 -0.01
C ILE A 95 2.47 3.42 0.21
N TRP A 96 1.60 4.42 0.39
CA TRP A 96 2.03 5.79 0.67
C TRP A 96 2.80 5.91 1.99
N PHE A 97 2.37 5.22 3.07
CA PHE A 97 3.13 5.16 4.32
C PHE A 97 4.48 4.46 4.16
N VAL A 98 4.59 3.43 3.33
CA VAL A 98 5.88 2.79 3.06
C VAL A 98 6.82 3.72 2.30
N HIS A 99 6.32 4.47 1.30
CA HIS A 99 7.12 5.50 0.64
C HIS A 99 7.52 6.64 1.57
N LEU A 100 6.64 7.03 2.50
CA LEU A 100 6.94 8.00 3.55
C LEU A 100 8.13 7.52 4.40
N TYR A 101 8.08 6.27 4.83
CA TYR A 101 9.19 5.62 5.52
C TYR A 101 10.47 5.59 4.69
N GLN A 102 10.41 5.17 3.40
CA GLN A 102 11.59 5.14 2.52
C GLN A 102 12.26 6.51 2.36
N HIS A 103 11.48 7.59 2.36
CA HIS A 103 11.99 8.95 2.24
C HIS A 103 12.70 9.44 3.52
N TYR A 104 12.07 9.28 4.69
CA TYR A 104 12.57 9.81 5.95
C TYR A 104 13.54 8.89 6.68
N ALA A 105 13.50 7.58 6.42
CA ALA A 105 14.36 6.64 7.12
C ALA A 105 15.85 6.93 6.83
N PRO A 106 16.70 6.85 7.87
CA PRO A 106 18.13 7.02 7.73
C PRO A 106 18.77 5.80 7.05
N ASP A 107 19.88 6.03 6.34
CA ASP A 107 20.57 4.98 5.58
C ASP A 107 20.98 3.80 6.46
N ARG A 108 21.40 4.09 7.71
CA ARG A 108 21.79 3.07 8.71
C ARG A 108 20.71 2.03 9.02
N ILE A 109 19.43 2.31 8.74
CA ILE A 109 18.33 1.36 8.96
C ILE A 109 18.03 0.62 7.66
N ARG A 110 17.93 1.35 6.54
CA ARG A 110 17.58 0.76 5.24
C ARG A 110 18.68 -0.15 4.67
N LEU A 111 19.94 0.13 4.97
CA LEU A 111 21.10 -0.69 4.58
C LEU A 111 21.33 -1.94 5.46
N LYS A 112 20.44 -2.24 6.41
CA LYS A 112 20.54 -3.45 7.26
C LYS A 112 19.71 -4.62 6.76
N CYS A 113 18.91 -4.44 5.70
CA CYS A 113 18.08 -5.50 5.18
C CYS A 113 18.96 -6.59 4.55
N VAL A 114 18.82 -7.81 5.03
CA VAL A 114 19.62 -9.00 4.62
C VAL A 114 19.01 -9.74 3.42
N PHE A 115 17.98 -9.16 2.82
CA PHE A 115 17.15 -9.80 1.82
C PHE A 115 16.93 -8.90 0.61
N GLU A 116 16.78 -9.52 -0.56
CA GLU A 116 16.51 -8.85 -1.83
C GLU A 116 15.17 -9.35 -2.42
N PRO A 117 14.24 -8.44 -2.79
CA PRO A 117 14.28 -6.99 -2.57
C PRO A 117 14.12 -6.63 -1.07
N SER A 118 14.43 -5.39 -0.66
CA SER A 118 14.31 -4.98 0.76
C SER A 118 12.93 -5.24 1.33
N CYS A 119 12.83 -5.36 2.66
CA CYS A 119 11.55 -5.48 3.35
C CYS A 119 10.56 -4.35 3.02
N SER A 120 11.02 -3.12 2.78
CA SER A 120 10.13 -2.03 2.34
C SER A 120 9.58 -2.24 0.94
N GLU A 121 10.41 -2.74 0.02
CA GLU A 121 10.00 -3.00 -1.36
C GLU A 121 9.11 -4.26 -1.44
N TYR A 122 9.51 -5.34 -0.74
CA TYR A 122 8.70 -6.54 -0.54
C TYR A 122 7.32 -6.20 0.04
N MET A 123 7.23 -5.25 0.97
CA MET A 123 5.95 -4.80 1.53
C MET A 123 5.07 -4.16 0.45
N ILE A 124 5.62 -3.28 -0.39
CA ILE A 124 4.89 -2.65 -1.49
C ILE A 124 4.39 -3.73 -2.47
N LEU A 125 5.29 -4.58 -2.95
CA LEU A 125 4.97 -5.67 -3.88
C LEU A 125 3.93 -6.63 -3.30
N SER A 126 4.02 -6.96 -2.00
CA SER A 126 3.03 -7.80 -1.29
C SER A 126 1.65 -7.15 -1.25
N ILE A 127 1.57 -5.86 -0.93
CA ILE A 127 0.32 -5.09 -0.91
C ILE A 127 -0.27 -4.97 -2.31
N GLU A 128 0.57 -4.83 -3.33
CA GLU A 128 0.14 -4.78 -4.72
C GLU A 128 -0.48 -6.09 -5.19
N LYS A 129 0.17 -7.21 -4.89
CA LYS A 129 -0.21 -8.55 -5.33
C LYS A 129 -1.36 -9.16 -4.53
N TYR A 130 -1.34 -9.05 -3.21
CA TYR A 130 -2.30 -9.74 -2.32
C TYR A 130 -3.36 -8.81 -1.71
N GLY A 131 -3.28 -7.51 -1.96
CA GLY A 131 -4.15 -6.50 -1.36
C GLY A 131 -3.67 -6.04 0.01
N ALA A 132 -4.39 -5.07 0.59
CA ALA A 132 -3.97 -4.35 1.79
C ALA A 132 -3.70 -5.28 2.99
N ILE A 133 -4.65 -6.16 3.34
CA ILE A 133 -4.57 -6.98 4.56
C ILE A 133 -3.54 -8.11 4.40
N LYS A 134 -3.72 -8.97 3.38
CA LYS A 134 -2.84 -10.12 3.16
C LYS A 134 -1.41 -9.68 2.82
N GLY A 135 -1.26 -8.60 2.05
CA GLY A 135 0.03 -8.02 1.72
C GLY A 135 0.74 -7.48 2.96
N LEU A 136 0.04 -6.75 3.83
CA LEU A 136 0.59 -6.27 5.09
C LEU A 136 1.04 -7.42 6.00
N ILE A 137 0.25 -8.48 6.12
CA ILE A 137 0.61 -9.66 6.93
C ILE A 137 1.90 -10.31 6.38
N LYS A 138 1.97 -10.57 5.07
CA LYS A 138 3.17 -11.13 4.42
C LYS A 138 4.40 -10.25 4.65
N GLY A 139 4.28 -8.94 4.43
CA GLY A 139 5.38 -8.00 4.64
C GLY A 139 5.81 -7.88 6.11
N CYS A 140 4.88 -7.94 7.06
CA CYS A 140 5.21 -7.92 8.49
C CYS A 140 5.93 -9.21 8.93
N ILE A 141 5.44 -10.38 8.50
CA ILE A 141 6.13 -11.67 8.73
C ILE A 141 7.53 -11.64 8.15
N ARG A 142 7.70 -11.03 6.96
CA ARG A 142 9.00 -10.84 6.33
C ARG A 142 9.94 -9.98 7.16
N LEU A 143 9.43 -8.86 7.68
CA LEU A 143 10.19 -7.92 8.52
C LEU A 143 10.70 -8.60 9.80
N LEU A 144 9.88 -9.44 10.43
CA LEU A 144 10.27 -10.20 11.63
C LEU A 144 11.41 -11.19 11.36
N ARG A 145 11.48 -11.76 10.16
CA ARG A 145 12.55 -12.67 9.74
C ARG A 145 13.84 -11.93 9.33
N CYS A 146 13.80 -10.61 9.19
CA CYS A 146 14.91 -9.80 8.67
C CYS A 146 16.01 -9.57 9.70
N HIS A 147 16.80 -10.61 9.95
CA HIS A 147 18.01 -10.56 10.75
C HIS A 147 18.94 -11.74 10.38
N PRO A 148 20.27 -11.62 10.55
CA PRO A 148 21.16 -12.77 10.45
C PRO A 148 20.74 -13.88 11.43
N PRO A 149 20.87 -15.17 11.08
CA PRO A 149 21.50 -15.73 9.87
C PRO A 149 20.57 -15.79 8.64
N ASN A 150 19.34 -15.27 8.71
CA ASN A 150 18.43 -15.28 7.58
C ASN A 150 18.92 -14.30 6.48
N GLY A 151 18.58 -14.56 5.22
CA GLY A 151 18.94 -13.69 4.10
C GLY A 151 18.68 -14.34 2.74
N GLY A 152 18.89 -13.61 1.65
CA GLY A 152 18.77 -14.10 0.28
C GLY A 152 17.67 -13.43 -0.57
N ARG A 153 17.31 -14.04 -1.70
CA ARG A 153 16.22 -13.57 -2.58
C ARG A 153 14.88 -14.19 -2.20
N ASP A 154 13.84 -13.38 -2.01
CA ASP A 154 12.48 -13.82 -1.68
C ASP A 154 11.47 -12.83 -2.27
N GLU A 155 10.71 -13.28 -3.26
CA GLU A 155 9.69 -12.48 -3.93
C GLU A 155 8.29 -12.80 -3.38
N PRO A 156 7.39 -11.82 -3.25
CA PRO A 156 6.14 -11.98 -2.52
C PRO A 156 5.09 -12.88 -3.18
#